data_AF-A0A2V7TFM9-F1
#
_entry.id   AF-A0A2V7TFM9-F1
#
_cell.length_a   1.000
_cell.length_b   1.000
_cell.length_c   1.000
_cell.angle_alpha   90.00
_cell.angle_beta   90.00
_cell.angle_gamma   90.00
#
_symmetry.space_group_name_H-M   'P 1'
#
loop_
_entity.id
_entity.type
_entity.pdbx_description
1 polymer ?
#
loop_
_entity_poly.entity_id
_entity_poly.type
_entity_poly.pdbx_seq_one_letter_code
_entity_poly.pdbx_strand_id
1 'polypeptide(L)'
;MNCNLRRGAWYRLIKAQGLSAVVDVKGTPVAVVRAFLQMSNTPPRKWTVVPRPRNVPRSVEMGERYLVCPSCRDRVTVRGKPSRMMCGRCGIEFAVDWDEHYLAQQL
;
A
#
# COMPACT_ATOMS: atom_id res chain seq x y z
N MET A 1 -0.69 -11.31 9.11
CA MET A 1 -0.45 -12.37 8.11
C MET A 1 0.45 -11.86 7.01
N ASN A 2 1.32 -12.72 6.49
CA ASN A 2 2.31 -12.39 5.47
C ASN A 2 1.90 -13.07 4.16
N CYS A 3 1.46 -12.30 3.16
CA CYS A 3 1.09 -12.81 1.84
C CYS A 3 2.15 -12.47 0.78
N ASN A 4 3.40 -12.19 1.19
CA ASN A 4 4.50 -11.75 0.33
C ASN A 4 4.22 -10.49 -0.51
N LEU A 5 3.12 -9.79 -0.23
CA LEU A 5 2.80 -8.48 -0.81
C LEU A 5 3.33 -7.36 0.08
N ARG A 6 3.67 -6.25 -0.57
CA ARG A 6 3.97 -5.00 0.13
C ARG A 6 2.63 -4.41 0.57
N ARG A 7 2.41 -4.35 1.89
CA ARG A 7 1.25 -3.64 2.46
C ARG A 7 1.17 -2.21 1.91
N GLY A 8 -0.03 -1.81 1.52
CA GLY A 8 -0.33 -0.50 0.91
C GLY A 8 0.04 -0.36 -0.57
N ALA A 9 0.74 -1.34 -1.16
CA ALA A 9 0.99 -1.34 -2.59
C ALA A 9 -0.22 -1.87 -3.36
N TRP A 10 -0.41 -1.32 -4.56
CA TRP A 10 -1.41 -1.79 -5.50
C TRP A 10 -0.78 -2.76 -6.50
N TYR A 11 -1.58 -3.74 -6.89
CA TYR A 11 -1.18 -4.81 -7.81
C TYR A 11 -2.29 -5.02 -8.83
N ARG A 12 -1.90 -5.35 -10.06
CA ARG A 12 -2.87 -5.73 -11.09
C ARG A 12 -3.49 -7.06 -10.69
N LEU A 13 -4.81 -7.10 -10.60
CA LEU A 13 -5.57 -8.33 -10.39
C LEU A 13 -5.56 -9.14 -11.69
N ILE A 14 -5.15 -10.40 -11.62
CA ILE A 14 -5.20 -11.34 -12.75
C ILE A 14 -6.54 -12.10 -12.73
N LYS A 15 -6.92 -12.63 -11.57
CA LYS A 15 -8.20 -13.30 -11.35
C LYS A 15 -8.59 -13.26 -9.88
N ALA A 16 -9.90 -13.27 -9.60
CA ALA A 16 -10.44 -13.49 -8.27
C ALA A 16 -11.60 -14.47 -8.33
N GLN A 17 -11.61 -15.47 -7.45
CA GLN A 17 -12.65 -16.48 -7.37
C GLN A 17 -12.81 -16.96 -5.93
N GLY A 18 -14.03 -16.90 -5.41
CA GLY A 18 -14.30 -17.24 -4.00
C GLY A 18 -13.40 -16.44 -3.05
N LEU A 19 -12.65 -17.16 -2.22
CA LEU A 19 -11.71 -16.61 -1.23
C LEU A 19 -10.28 -16.39 -1.78
N SER A 20 -10.01 -16.77 -3.03
CA SER A 20 -8.69 -16.66 -3.65
C SER A 20 -8.64 -15.49 -4.64
N ALA A 21 -7.50 -14.82 -4.68
CA ALA A 21 -7.15 -13.86 -5.71
C ALA A 21 -5.72 -14.14 -6.20
N VAL A 22 -5.47 -13.88 -7.48
CA VAL A 22 -4.13 -13.92 -8.06
C VAL A 22 -3.79 -12.53 -8.53
N VAL A 23 -2.67 -12.00 -8.03
CA VAL A 23 -2.16 -10.68 -8.38
C VAL A 23 -0.84 -10.80 -9.13
N ASP A 24 -0.57 -9.83 -9.98
CA ASP A 24 0.71 -9.70 -10.68
C ASP A 24 1.75 -8.99 -9.81
N VAL A 25 2.78 -9.72 -9.40
CA VAL A 25 3.95 -9.20 -8.70
C VAL A 25 5.16 -9.20 -9.64
N LYS A 26 5.33 -8.11 -10.39
CA LYS A 26 6.47 -7.94 -11.34
C LYS A 26 6.54 -9.06 -12.38
N GLY A 27 5.41 -9.39 -12.99
CA GLY A 27 5.29 -10.47 -13.97
C GLY A 27 5.08 -11.86 -13.35
N THR A 28 5.18 -12.00 -12.04
CA THR A 28 4.96 -13.27 -11.34
C THR A 28 3.52 -13.32 -10.80
N PRO A 29 2.69 -14.30 -11.20
CA PRO A 29 1.38 -14.52 -10.59
C PRO A 29 1.55 -15.02 -9.14
N VAL A 30 0.96 -14.30 -8.19
CA VAL A 30 1.00 -14.66 -6.76
C VAL A 30 -0.42 -14.84 -6.24
N ALA A 31 -0.72 -16.04 -5.72
CA ALA A 31 -1.98 -16.33 -5.07
C ALA A 31 -2.02 -15.74 -3.65
N VAL A 32 -3.13 -15.08 -3.31
CA VAL A 32 -3.37 -14.47 -2.01
C VAL A 32 -4.82 -14.68 -1.58
N VAL A 33 -5.08 -14.55 -0.28
CA VAL A 33 -6.45 -14.55 0.24
C VAL A 33 -7.11 -13.23 -0.15
N ARG A 34 -8.25 -13.32 -0.83
CA ARG A 34 -9.00 -12.17 -1.36
C ARG A 34 -9.39 -11.18 -0.26
N ALA A 35 -9.68 -11.66 0.95
CA ALA A 35 -10.02 -10.83 2.10
C ALA A 35 -8.89 -9.90 2.57
N PHE A 36 -7.65 -10.08 2.08
CA PHE A 36 -6.52 -9.18 2.39
C PHE A 36 -6.34 -8.07 1.34
N LEU A 37 -7.19 -8.02 0.32
CA LEU A 37 -7.11 -7.04 -0.76
C LEU A 37 -8.26 -6.05 -0.68
N GLN A 38 -7.93 -4.77 -0.79
CA GLN A 38 -8.84 -3.77 -1.31
C GLN A 38 -8.77 -3.83 -2.84
N MET A 39 -9.94 -3.87 -3.50
CA MET A 39 -10.02 -3.91 -4.96
C MET A 39 -10.56 -2.59 -5.48
N SER A 40 -9.98 -2.10 -6.57
CA SER A 40 -10.44 -0.92 -7.31
C SER A 40 -10.49 -1.24 -8.79
N ASN A 41 -11.49 -0.71 -9.48
CA ASN A 41 -11.62 -0.81 -10.95
C ASN A 41 -10.77 0.24 -11.68
N THR A 42 -10.26 1.24 -10.97
CA THR A 42 -9.40 2.29 -11.53
C THR A 42 -7.99 2.19 -10.93
N PRO A 43 -6.94 2.53 -11.71
CA PRO A 43 -5.59 2.61 -11.18
C PRO A 43 -5.51 3.62 -10.02
N PRO A 44 -4.83 3.28 -8.92
CA PRO A 44 -4.62 4.21 -7.82
C PRO A 44 -3.83 5.42 -8.31
N ARG A 45 -4.23 6.62 -7.88
CA ARG A 45 -3.54 7.88 -8.21
C ARG A 45 -3.10 8.68 -6.99
N LYS A 46 -3.16 8.05 -5.81
CA LYS A 46 -2.77 8.65 -4.54
C LYS A 46 -1.77 7.75 -3.82
N TRP A 47 -0.90 8.36 -3.04
CA TRP A 47 -0.06 7.64 -2.09
C TRP A 47 -0.94 6.94 -1.06
N THR A 48 -0.73 5.63 -0.91
CA THR A 48 -1.36 4.88 0.17
C THR A 48 -0.64 5.18 1.48
N VAL A 49 -1.37 5.60 2.51
CA VAL A 49 -0.83 5.79 3.86
C VAL A 49 -0.90 4.47 4.61
N VAL A 50 0.24 3.97 5.08
CA VAL A 50 0.29 2.72 5.84
C VAL A 50 0.70 3.00 7.28
N PRO A 51 -0.18 2.74 8.26
CA PRO A 51 0.16 2.82 9.68
C PRO A 51 1.26 1.83 10.04
N ARG A 52 2.03 2.17 11.06
CA ARG A 52 3.05 1.28 11.63
C ARG A 52 2.41 -0.06 12.02
N PRO A 53 2.83 -1.19 11.42
CA PRO A 53 2.31 -2.48 11.84
C PRO A 53 2.63 -2.73 13.31
N ARG A 54 1.64 -3.23 14.06
CA ARG A 54 1.76 -3.51 15.51
C ARG A 54 2.92 -4.45 15.86
N ASN A 55 3.31 -5.32 14.92
CA ASN A 55 4.31 -6.36 15.16
C ASN A 55 5.72 -5.95 14.72
N VAL A 56 5.98 -4.67 14.42
CA VAL A 56 7.34 -4.19 14.10
C VAL A 56 8.04 -3.83 15.42
N PRO A 57 9.19 -4.45 15.75
CA PRO A 57 9.96 -4.13 16.97
C PRO A 57 10.27 -2.62 17.05
N ARG A 58 10.21 -2.05 18.26
CA ARG A 58 10.53 -0.62 18.49
C ARG A 58 11.97 -0.26 18.06
N SER A 59 12.88 -1.24 18.03
CA SER A 59 14.25 -1.08 17.54
C SER A 59 14.34 -0.82 16.04
N VAL A 60 13.31 -1.12 15.27
CA VAL A 60 13.25 -0.75 13.85
C VAL A 60 12.84 0.72 13.76
N GLU A 61 13.78 1.55 13.37
CA GLU A 61 13.59 2.97 13.11
C GLU A 61 12.63 3.15 11.92
N MET A 62 11.36 3.31 12.25
CA MET A 62 10.27 3.49 11.31
C MET A 62 9.24 4.38 11.98
N GLY A 63 8.87 5.46 11.32
CA GLY A 63 7.85 6.38 11.81
C GLY A 63 6.49 5.72 12.01
N GLU A 64 5.57 6.45 12.64
CA GLU A 64 4.19 6.02 12.89
C GLU A 64 3.43 5.61 11.62
N ARG A 65 3.87 6.13 10.46
CA ARG A 65 3.28 5.88 9.15
C ARG A 65 4.39 5.89 8.10
N TYR A 66 4.15 5.19 7.00
CA TYR A 66 4.91 5.35 5.76
C TYR A 66 3.95 5.46 4.58
N LEU A 67 4.43 6.00 3.47
CA LEU A 67 3.65 6.06 2.24
C LEU A 67 4.13 5.01 1.23
N VAL A 68 3.21 4.55 0.39
CA VAL A 68 3.52 3.65 -0.73
C VAL A 68 3.13 4.32 -2.04
N CYS A 69 4.10 4.43 -2.96
CA CYS A 69 3.89 5.07 -4.25
C CYS A 69 2.89 4.26 -5.09
N PRO A 70 1.83 4.89 -5.64
CA PRO A 70 0.82 4.18 -6.43
C PRO A 70 1.37 3.61 -7.74
N SER A 71 2.44 4.21 -8.28
CA SER A 71 3.05 3.79 -9.55
C SER A 71 4.11 2.70 -9.36
N CYS A 72 5.15 2.97 -8.57
CA CYS A 72 6.32 2.09 -8.49
C CYS A 72 6.40 1.24 -7.22
N ARG A 73 5.46 1.43 -6.27
CA ARG A 73 5.38 0.69 -4.99
C ARG A 73 6.55 0.95 -4.02
N ASP A 74 7.29 2.03 -4.26
CA ASP A 74 8.36 2.48 -3.36
C ASP A 74 7.78 2.93 -2.02
N ARG A 75 8.51 2.67 -0.94
CA ARG A 75 8.12 3.05 0.42
C ARG A 75 8.94 4.23 0.86
N VAL A 76 8.26 5.26 1.37
CA VAL A 76 8.93 6.45 1.90
C VAL A 76 8.44 6.75 3.30
N THR A 77 9.36 7.19 4.16
CA THR A 77 8.99 7.78 5.45
C THR A 77 8.28 9.11 5.21
N VAL A 78 7.28 9.41 6.03
CA VAL A 78 6.53 10.67 5.94
C VAL A 78 6.51 11.37 7.29
N ARG A 79 6.71 12.69 7.26
CA ARG A 79 6.52 13.58 8.42
C ARG A 79 5.29 14.44 8.17
N GLY A 80 4.49 14.67 9.20
CA GLY A 80 3.25 15.43 9.09
C GLY A 80 2.17 14.73 8.25
N LYS A 81 1.33 15.54 7.60
CA LYS A 81 0.25 15.09 6.70
C LYS A 81 0.27 15.90 5.39
N PRO A 82 1.31 15.77 4.54
CA PRO A 82 1.37 16.49 3.27
C PRO A 82 0.22 16.10 2.35
N SER A 83 -0.38 17.05 1.65
CA SER A 83 -1.46 16.77 0.68
C SER A 83 -0.95 16.14 -0.61
N ARG A 84 0.31 16.39 -1.00
CA ARG A 84 0.97 15.87 -2.22
C ARG A 84 2.44 15.57 -1.96
N MET A 85 3.00 14.60 -2.67
CA MET A 85 4.42 14.25 -2.62
C MET A 85 4.93 13.71 -3.97
N MET A 86 6.16 14.07 -4.32
CA MET A 86 6.90 13.48 -5.45
C MET A 86 7.59 12.18 -5.02
N CYS A 87 7.48 11.14 -5.85
CA CYS A 87 8.17 9.88 -5.59
C CYS A 87 9.63 9.96 -6.06
N GLY A 88 10.59 9.85 -5.14
CA GLY A 88 12.02 9.85 -5.47
C GLY A 88 12.48 8.72 -6.40
N ARG A 89 11.72 7.61 -6.50
CA ARG A 89 12.04 6.49 -7.40
C ARG A 89 11.53 6.70 -8.83
N CYS A 90 10.30 7.19 -9.01
CA CYS A 90 9.70 7.30 -10.35
C CYS A 90 9.50 8.74 -10.84
N GLY A 91 9.82 9.75 -10.03
CA GLY A 91 9.74 11.17 -10.38
C GLY A 91 8.33 11.75 -10.51
N ILE A 92 7.28 10.98 -10.24
CA ILE A 92 5.89 11.42 -10.42
C ILE A 92 5.33 11.95 -9.09
N GLU A 93 4.62 13.08 -9.15
CA GLU A 93 3.88 13.64 -8.02
C GLU A 93 2.46 13.10 -7.95
N PHE A 94 2.05 12.70 -6.74
CA PHE A 94 0.69 12.25 -6.45
C PHE A 94 0.15 12.94 -5.20
N ALA A 95 -1.17 13.02 -5.08
CA ALA A 95 -1.83 13.37 -3.83
C ALA A 95 -1.65 12.25 -2.78
N VAL A 96 -1.78 12.56 -1.50
CA VAL A 96 -1.68 11.58 -0.41
C VAL A 96 -3.06 11.27 0.15
N ASP A 97 -3.38 10.00 0.33
CA ASP A 97 -4.71 9.55 0.73
C ASP A 97 -4.87 9.46 2.25
N TRP A 98 -5.07 10.61 2.89
CA TRP A 98 -5.27 10.69 4.35
C TRP A 98 -6.69 10.31 4.80
N ASP A 99 -7.63 10.21 3.86
CA ASP A 99 -9.06 10.06 4.14
C ASP A 99 -9.56 8.61 4.02
N GLU A 100 -8.65 7.65 3.84
CA GLU A 100 -9.00 6.23 3.76
C GLU A 100 -9.59 5.73 5.10
N HIS A 101 -10.72 5.04 5.03
CA HIS A 101 -11.48 4.61 6.22
C HIS A 101 -10.68 3.74 7.21
N TYR A 102 -9.75 2.93 6.73
CA TYR A 102 -8.92 2.09 7.60
C TYR A 102 -7.98 2.91 8.51
N LEU A 103 -7.69 4.17 8.16
CA LEU A 103 -6.91 5.07 9.00
C LEU A 103 -7.70 5.54 10.22
N ALA A 104 -9.03 5.65 10.11
CA ALA A 104 -9.91 6.06 11.19
C ALA A 104 -10.17 4.93 12.21
N GLN A 105 -10.09 3.67 11.77
CA GLN A 105 -10.37 2.47 12.60
C GLN A 105 -9.21 2.05 13.52
N GLN A 106 -8.16 2.87 13.62
CA GLN A 106 -6.96 2.58 14.43
C GLN A 106 -6.73 3.59 15.57
N LEU A 107 -7.72 4.44 15.85
CA LEU A 107 -7.82 5.22 17.09
C LEU A 107 -8.46 4.39 18.20
#